data_AF-A0A822G548-F1
#
_entry.id   AF-A0A822G548-F1
#
_cell.length_a   1.000
_cell.length_b   1.000
_cell.length_c   1.000
_cell.angle_alpha   90.00
_cell.angle_beta   90.00
_cell.angle_gamma   90.00
#
_symmetry.space_group_name_H-M   'P 1'
#
loop_
_entity.id
_entity.type
_entity.pdbx_description
1 polymer ?
#
loop_
_entity_poly.entity_id
_entity_poly.type
_entity_poly.pdbx_seq_one_letter_code
_entity_poly.pdbx_strand_id
1 'polypeptide(L)' 'MTTLENVETKLLTGCSDMYSGITVDKELLAKTSVLFERQLEQSLLAWREAKRRGIWLPIPHDRTELI' A
#
# COMPACT_ATOMS: atom_id res chain seq x y z
N MET A 1 3.38 31.89 1.04
CA MET A 1 4.26 30.74 1.31
C MET A 1 3.40 29.68 1.97
N THR A 2 2.83 28.78 1.17
CA THR A 2 1.88 27.76 1.65
C THR A 2 2.68 26.54 2.08
N THR A 3 2.47 26.13 3.33
CA THR A 3 3.15 25.04 4.03
C THR A 3 3.13 23.77 3.18
N LEU A 4 4.31 23.26 2.81
CA LEU A 4 4.47 21.91 2.28
C LEU A 4 4.14 20.95 3.42
N GLU A 5 2.88 20.49 3.48
CA GLU A 5 2.54 19.30 4.25
C GLU A 5 3.34 18.15 3.63
N ASN A 6 4.49 17.87 4.25
CA ASN A 6 5.25 16.65 4.05
C ASN A 6 4.39 15.53 4.64
N VAL A 7 3.32 15.16 3.94
CA VAL A 7 2.55 13.95 4.25
C VAL A 7 3.53 12.83 4.07
N GLU A 8 4.12 12.34 5.17
CA GLU A 8 4.84 11.08 5.20
C GLU A 8 3.87 10.03 4.68
N THR A 9 3.94 9.76 3.38
CA THR A 9 3.11 8.78 2.71
C THR A 9 3.61 7.42 3.16
N LYS A 10 3.01 6.97 4.25
CA LYS A 10 3.30 5.70 4.90
C LYS A 10 3.03 4.57 3.90
N LEU A 11 4.00 3.68 3.72
CA LEU A 11 3.83 2.48 2.91
C LEU A 11 2.70 1.61 3.47
N LEU A 12 2.07 0.83 2.60
CA LEU A 12 1.12 -0.20 2.98
C LEU A 12 1.81 -1.21 3.91
N THR A 13 1.13 -1.54 5.00
CA THR A 13 1.61 -2.53 5.95
C THR A 13 1.28 -3.92 5.44
N GLY A 14 2.22 -4.85 5.52
CA GLY A 14 2.02 -6.22 5.05
C GLY A 14 3.07 -7.18 5.59
N CYS A 15 2.78 -8.47 5.47
CA CYS A 15 3.68 -9.55 5.88
C CYS A 15 4.40 -10.13 4.67
N SER A 16 5.69 -10.44 4.80
CA SER A 16 6.45 -11.14 3.75
C SER A 16 6.20 -12.65 3.80
N ASP A 17 6.07 -13.29 2.65
CA ASP A 17 6.05 -14.75 2.53
C ASP A 17 7.44 -15.33 2.17
N MET A 18 7.54 -16.67 2.18
CA MET A 18 8.78 -17.39 1.86
C MET A 18 9.25 -17.25 0.41
N TYR A 19 8.40 -16.74 -0.49
CA TYR A 19 8.67 -16.54 -1.91
C TYR A 19 9.00 -15.09 -2.27
N SER A 20 9.34 -14.28 -1.26
CA SER A 20 9.56 -12.83 -1.41
C SER A 20 8.32 -12.07 -1.88
N GLY A 21 7.12 -12.61 -1.65
CA GLY A 21 5.88 -11.89 -1.79
C GLY A 21 5.55 -11.04 -0.56
N ILE A 22 4.60 -10.13 -0.71
CA ILE A 22 4.01 -9.31 0.35
C ILE A 22 2.50 -9.52 0.33
N THR A 23 1.91 -9.89 1.46
CA THR A 23 0.47 -9.84 1.68
C THR A 23 0.13 -8.59 2.49
N VAL A 24 -0.62 -7.67 1.88
CA VAL A 24 -1.04 -6.42 2.51
C VAL A 24 -2.09 -6.69 3.59
N ASP A 25 -1.98 -5.99 4.71
CA ASP A 25 -2.96 -6.03 5.78
C ASP A 25 -4.21 -5.24 5.38
N LYS A 26 -5.32 -5.96 5.22
CA LYS A 26 -6.62 -5.40 4.81
C LYS A 26 -7.25 -4.48 5.86
N GLU A 27 -6.88 -4.62 7.14
CA GLU A 27 -7.43 -3.79 8.23
C GLU A 27 -6.74 -2.42 8.30
N LEU A 28 -5.59 -2.29 7.65
CA LEU A 28 -4.75 -1.09 7.65
C LEU A 28 -4.79 -0.31 6.33
N LEU A 29 -5.72 -0.63 5.44
CA LEU A 29 -5.93 0.10 4.19
C LEU A 29 -6.37 1.55 4.45
N ALA A 30 -5.96 2.46 3.57
CA ALA A 30 -6.34 3.85 3.67
C ALA A 30 -7.87 4.02 3.61
N LYS A 31 -8.37 5.07 4.29
CA LYS A 31 -9.82 5.31 4.38
C LYS A 31 -10.47 5.73 3.06
N THR A 32 -9.69 6.25 2.12
CA THR A 32 -10.16 6.82 0.85
C THR A 32 -9.33 6.29 -0.30
N SER A 33 -9.93 6.13 -1.49
CA SER A 33 -9.26 5.67 -2.70
C SER A 33 -8.04 6.53 -3.09
N VAL A 34 -8.15 7.85 -3.02
CA VAL A 34 -7.05 8.77 -3.38
C VAL A 34 -5.82 8.58 -2.48
N LEU A 35 -6.02 8.38 -1.18
CA LEU A 35 -4.92 8.09 -0.26
C LEU A 35 -4.34 6.69 -0.49
N PHE A 36 -5.21 5.71 -0.75
CA PHE A 36 -4.78 4.34 -1.04
C PHE A 36 -3.93 4.28 -2.31
N GLU A 37 -4.33 4.97 -3.38
CA GLU A 37 -3.59 5.06 -4.65
C GLU A 37 -2.17 5.58 -4.43
N ARG A 38 -2.03 6.72 -3.75
CA ARG A 38 -0.71 7.31 -3.44
C ARG A 38 0.16 6.39 -2.58
N GLN A 39 -0.44 5.73 -1.57
CA GLN A 39 0.28 4.78 -0.73
C GLN A 39 0.71 3.54 -1.52
N LEU A 40 -0.15 3.03 -2.40
CA LEU A 40 0.12 1.87 -3.22
C LEU A 40 1.27 2.15 -4.20
N GLU A 41 1.24 3.29 -4.91
CA GLU A 41 2.32 3.67 -5.83
C GLU A 41 3.69 3.68 -5.14
N GLN A 42 3.79 4.31 -3.97
CA GLN A 42 5.04 4.35 -3.22
C GLN A 42 5.45 2.99 -2.66
N SER A 43 4.48 2.19 -2.21
CA SER A 43 4.72 0.83 -1.74
C SER A 43 5.27 -0.05 -2.86
N LEU A 44 4.70 0.06 -4.06
CA LEU A 44 5.18 -0.69 -5.24
C LEU A 44 6.61 -0.29 -5.63
N LEU A 45 6.95 1.00 -5.58
CA LEU A 45 8.32 1.46 -5.82
C LEU A 45 9.30 0.86 -4.81
N ALA A 46 8.99 0.99 -3.51
CA ALA A 46 9.82 0.46 -2.44
C ALA A 46 9.96 -1.07 -2.50
N TRP A 47 8.87 -1.79 -2.79
CA TRP A 47 8.90 -3.25 -2.90
C TRP A 47 9.61 -3.73 -4.15
N ARG A 48 9.54 -2.99 -5.26
CA ARG A 48 10.33 -3.26 -6.46
C ARG A 48 11.82 -3.11 -6.19
N GLU A 49 12.24 -2.04 -5.52
CA GLU A 49 13.65 -1.83 -5.11
C GLU A 49 14.12 -2.92 -4.14
N ALA A 50 13.25 -3.35 -3.23
CA ALA A 50 13.48 -4.48 -2.33
C ALA A 50 13.37 -5.86 -3.01
N LYS A 51 13.18 -5.92 -4.34
CA LYS A 51 13.08 -7.16 -5.13
C LYS A 51 11.97 -8.12 -4.68
N ARG A 52 10.86 -7.58 -4.17
CA ARG A 52 9.66 -8.38 -3.88
C ARG A 52 9.02 -8.85 -5.19
N ARG A 53 8.47 -10.06 -5.19
CA ARG A 53 8.07 -10.78 -6.41
C ARG A 53 6.57 -10.82 -6.66
N GLY A 54 5.77 -10.84 -5.60
CA GLY A 54 4.31 -10.90 -5.68
C GLY A 54 3.69 -10.02 -4.61
N ILE A 55 2.65 -9.28 -4.97
CA ILE A 55 1.91 -8.44 -4.03
C ILE A 55 0.48 -8.94 -3.99
N TRP A 56 0.03 -9.36 -2.82
CA TRP A 56 -1.34 -9.77 -2.57
C TRP A 56 -2.05 -8.65 -1.82
N LEU A 57 -3.14 -8.17 -2.40
CA LEU A 57 -4.00 -7.11 -1.87
C LEU A 57 -5.39 -7.69 -1.56
N PRO A 58 -5.60 -8.19 -0.33
CA PRO A 58 -6.93 -8.60 0.08
C PRO A 58 -7.78 -7.36 0.30
N ILE A 59 -8.77 -7.15 -0.56
CA ILE A 59 -9.73 -6.04 -0.42
C ILE A 59 -10.99 -6.57 0.28
N PRO A 60 -11.40 -6.01 1.43
CA PRO A 60 -12.67 -6.33 2.06
C PRO A 60 -13.86 -6.07 1.12
N HIS A 61 -14.94 -6.86 1.25
CA HIS A 61 -16.11 -6.74 0.37
C HIS A 61 -16.81 -5.38 0.46
N ASP A 62 -16.70 -4.69 1.58
CA ASP A 62 -17.22 -3.34 1.82
C ASP A 62 -16.30 -2.23 1.32
N ARG A 63 -15.16 -2.59 0.71
CA ARG A 63 -14.10 -1.68 0.25
C ARG A 63 -13.84 -1.78 -1.26
N THR A 64 -14.85 -2.14 -2.04
CA THR A 64 -14.70 -2.33 -3.51
C THR A 64 -14.31 -1.05 -4.25
N GLU A 65 -14.46 0.12 -3.62
CA GLU A 65 -13.97 1.40 -4.16
C GLU A 65 -12.44 1.47 -4.32
N LEU A 66 -11.70 0.47 -3.81
CA LEU A 66 -10.24 0.38 -3.90
C LEU A 66 -9.73 -0.50 -5.05
N ILE A 67 -10.64 -1.06 -5.86
CA ILE A 67 -10.33 -1.90 -7.05
C ILE A 67 -10.22 -1.03 -8.30
#